data_AF-X0X2Q1-F1
#
_entry.id   AF-X0X2Q1-F1
#
_cell.length_a   1.000
_cell.length_b   1.000
_cell.length_c   1.000
_cell.angle_alpha   90.00
_cell.angle_beta   90.00
_cell.angle_gamma   90.00
#
_symmetry.space_group_name_H-M   'P 1'
#
loop_
_entity.id
_entity.type
_entity.pdbx_description
1 polymer ?
#
loop_
_entity_poly.entity_id
_entity_poly.type
_entity_poly.pdbx_seq_one_letter_code
_entity_poly.pdbx_strand_id
1 'polypeptide(L)'
;WNDDCWDTCWALYLLLYSGCQISNPVIKSASLWLVNDQRDDGSWKTNLPNLKRFEPLWTTPPVIFTLAQTGQHQNTIMKGLKYLKNEQNKNGSFGRKDASKTGLALLAFTSLSKYPGLTEEHGPSAERAVQWFLSNQRRSGTWPGGFHPFNVIDTAFSIWGLNKFLCTF
;
A
#
# COMPACT_ATOMS: atom_id res chain seq x y z
N TRP A 1 -13.81 19.61 8.39
CA TRP A 1 -12.99 18.77 7.50
C TRP A 1 -12.50 17.61 8.35
N ASN A 2 -12.63 16.38 7.85
CA ASN A 2 -12.13 15.21 8.55
C ASN A 2 -10.81 14.82 7.89
N ASP A 3 -9.73 14.82 8.67
CA ASP A 3 -8.42 14.43 8.18
C ASP A 3 -8.38 12.90 8.03
N ASP A 4 -8.02 12.44 6.83
CA ASP A 4 -7.99 11.02 6.50
C ASP A 4 -6.70 10.64 5.76
N CYS A 5 -6.11 9.52 6.18
CA CYS A 5 -4.86 9.03 5.62
C CYS A 5 -5.00 8.54 4.18
N TRP A 6 -6.18 8.08 3.76
CA TRP A 6 -6.45 7.65 2.39
C TRP A 6 -6.28 8.81 1.41
N ASP A 7 -6.99 9.92 1.61
CA ASP A 7 -6.95 11.06 0.70
C ASP A 7 -5.59 11.77 0.76
N THR A 8 -5.04 11.92 1.98
CA THR A 8 -3.77 12.61 2.21
C THR A 8 -2.60 11.93 1.51
N CYS A 9 -2.53 10.59 1.54
CA CYS A 9 -1.43 9.88 0.89
C CYS A 9 -1.49 10.00 -0.64
N TRP A 10 -2.67 9.92 -1.25
CA TRP A 10 -2.79 10.08 -2.69
C TRP A 10 -2.52 11.51 -3.16
N ALA A 11 -2.99 12.52 -2.41
CA ALA A 11 -2.67 13.92 -2.68
C ALA A 11 -1.15 14.17 -2.59
N LEU A 12 -0.50 13.64 -1.57
CA LEU A 12 0.96 13.72 -1.40
C LEU A 12 1.70 13.02 -2.54
N TYR A 13 1.25 11.82 -2.95
CA TYR A 13 1.82 11.10 -4.08
C TYR A 13 1.69 11.92 -5.38
N LEU A 14 0.53 12.51 -5.64
CA LEU A 14 0.28 13.34 -6.83
C LEU A 14 1.20 14.57 -6.87
N LEU A 15 1.41 15.24 -5.75
CA LEU A 15 2.33 16.38 -5.66
C LEU A 15 3.77 15.95 -5.98
N LEU A 16 4.24 14.86 -5.40
CA LEU A 16 5.58 14.31 -5.68
C LEU A 16 5.71 13.88 -7.15
N TYR A 17 4.70 13.20 -7.70
CA TYR A 17 4.67 12.76 -9.09
C TYR A 17 4.66 13.93 -10.08
N SER A 18 4.06 15.06 -9.70
CA SER A 18 4.05 16.31 -10.49
C SER A 18 5.39 17.07 -10.45
N GLY A 19 6.41 16.53 -9.77
CA GLY A 19 7.74 17.14 -9.69
C GLY A 19 7.90 18.18 -8.57
N CYS A 20 6.92 18.30 -7.66
CA CYS A 20 7.08 19.17 -6.49
C CYS A 20 8.22 18.64 -5.59
N GLN A 21 9.06 19.57 -5.14
CA GLN A 21 10.24 19.24 -4.34
C GLN A 21 9.88 18.78 -2.93
N ILE A 22 10.62 17.81 -2.39
CA ILE A 22 10.45 17.31 -1.01
C ILE A 22 10.68 18.43 0.03
N SER A 23 11.43 19.48 -0.35
CA SER A 23 11.64 20.66 0.50
C SER A 23 10.37 21.51 0.70
N ASN A 24 9.34 21.34 -0.13
CA ASN A 24 8.10 22.10 -0.11
C ASN A 24 7.38 21.92 1.25
N PRO A 25 6.98 23.03 1.93
CA PRO A 25 6.29 22.97 3.22
C PRO A 25 5.03 22.10 3.23
N VAL A 26 4.26 22.08 2.13
CA VAL A 26 3.04 21.27 2.00
C VAL A 26 3.38 19.77 2.04
N ILE A 27 4.39 19.35 1.28
CA ILE A 27 4.86 17.97 1.24
C ILE A 27 5.41 17.54 2.60
N LYS A 28 6.22 18.39 3.24
CA LYS A 28 6.76 18.12 4.59
C LYS A 28 5.65 17.97 5.62
N SER A 29 4.69 18.89 5.62
CA SER A 29 3.58 18.87 6.57
C SER A 29 2.70 17.62 6.38
N ALA A 30 2.34 17.27 5.15
CA ALA A 30 1.56 16.08 4.85
C ALA A 30 2.31 14.79 5.22
N SER A 31 3.61 14.70 4.92
CA SER A 31 4.44 13.55 5.27
C SER A 31 4.54 13.38 6.78
N LEU A 32 4.76 14.48 7.52
CA LEU A 32 4.87 14.44 8.97
C LEU A 32 3.52 14.07 9.63
N TRP A 33 2.41 14.55 9.10
CA TRP A 33 1.09 14.16 9.57
C TRP A 33 0.87 12.65 9.43
N LEU A 34 1.20 12.06 8.26
CA LEU A 34 1.12 10.62 8.06
C LEU A 34 2.03 9.85 9.02
N VAL A 35 3.25 10.34 9.27
CA VAL A 35 4.16 9.71 10.25
C VAL A 35 3.56 9.71 11.66
N ASN A 36 2.95 10.82 12.07
CA ASN A 36 2.37 10.97 13.41
C ASN A 36 1.04 10.22 13.59
N ASP A 37 0.30 9.96 12.51
CA ASP A 37 -0.95 9.20 12.52
C ASP A 37 -0.74 7.67 12.55
N GLN A 38 0.51 7.19 12.41
CA GLN A 38 0.79 5.75 12.44
C GLN A 38 0.46 5.14 13.81
N ARG A 39 -0.29 4.04 13.81
CA ARG A 39 -0.66 3.31 15.03
C ARG A 39 0.50 2.49 15.60
N ASP A 40 0.33 2.01 16.84
CA ASP A 40 1.30 1.16 17.53
C ASP A 40 1.59 -0.15 16.81
N ASP A 41 0.59 -0.73 16.14
CA ASP A 41 0.70 -1.94 15.32
C ASP A 41 1.39 -1.69 13.97
N GLY A 42 1.64 -0.44 13.59
CA GLY A 42 2.25 -0.04 12.31
C GLY A 42 1.26 0.30 11.20
N SER A 43 -0.04 0.13 11.44
CA SER A 43 -1.09 0.41 10.46
C SER A 43 -1.57 1.86 10.48
N TRP A 44 -2.26 2.24 9.40
CA TRP A 44 -3.09 3.45 9.32
C TRP A 44 -4.53 3.04 9.10
N LYS A 45 -5.49 3.81 9.62
CA LYS A 45 -6.92 3.59 9.39
C LYS A 45 -7.62 4.90 9.08
N THR A 46 -8.78 4.81 8.43
CA THR A 46 -9.66 5.95 8.28
C THR A 46 -10.29 6.35 9.62
N ASN A 47 -10.36 7.67 9.86
CA ASN A 47 -11.05 8.24 11.01
C ASN A 47 -12.50 8.64 10.69
N LEU A 48 -12.93 8.49 9.43
CA LEU A 48 -14.26 8.83 8.96
C LEU A 48 -15.30 7.86 9.55
N PRO A 49 -16.33 8.34 10.28
CA PRO A 49 -17.30 7.49 10.97
C PRO A 49 -17.95 6.43 10.06
N ASN A 50 -18.28 6.80 8.82
CA ASN A 50 -18.92 5.91 7.84
C ASN A 50 -17.96 4.90 7.20
N LEU A 51 -16.65 5.12 7.34
CA LEU A 51 -15.61 4.27 6.76
C LEU A 51 -14.80 3.54 7.85
N LYS A 52 -15.10 3.68 9.15
CA LYS A 52 -14.41 2.93 10.22
C LYS A 52 -14.44 1.40 10.05
N ARG A 53 -15.39 0.89 9.26
CA ARG A 53 -15.48 -0.52 8.86
C ARG A 53 -14.38 -0.96 7.87
N PHE A 54 -13.69 -0.03 7.24
CA PHE A 54 -12.64 -0.32 6.28
C PHE A 54 -11.42 -0.81 7.02
N GLU A 55 -10.97 -2.00 6.65
CA GLU A 55 -9.78 -2.63 7.20
C GLU A 55 -8.53 -1.78 6.91
N PRO A 56 -7.55 -1.72 7.84
CA PRO A 56 -6.31 -0.95 7.64
C PRO A 56 -5.49 -1.36 6.41
N LEU A 57 -5.79 -2.52 5.81
CA LEU A 57 -5.20 -2.99 4.54
C LEU A 57 -5.55 -2.11 3.34
N TRP A 58 -6.59 -1.28 3.41
CA TRP A 58 -6.86 -0.28 2.36
C TRP A 58 -5.90 0.90 2.48
N THR A 59 -5.70 1.40 3.68
CA THR A 59 -5.00 2.67 3.95
C THR A 59 -3.49 2.49 4.15
N THR A 60 -3.06 1.39 4.78
CA THR A 60 -1.65 1.18 5.14
C THR A 60 -0.72 1.07 3.92
N PRO A 61 -1.02 0.25 2.88
CA PRO A 61 -0.09 0.11 1.77
C PRO A 61 0.11 1.41 0.94
N PRO A 62 -0.93 2.18 0.59
CA PRO A 62 -0.77 3.48 -0.07
C PRO A 62 0.09 4.48 0.72
N VAL A 63 -0.07 4.51 2.05
CA VAL A 63 0.74 5.39 2.91
C VAL A 63 2.21 4.99 2.87
N ILE A 64 2.52 3.69 2.99
CA ILE A 64 3.89 3.17 2.85
C ILE A 64 4.48 3.54 1.49
N PHE A 65 3.76 3.27 0.41
CA PHE A 65 4.18 3.56 -0.96
C PHE A 65 4.49 5.05 -1.14
N THR A 66 3.61 5.92 -0.63
CA THR A 66 3.73 7.37 -0.74
C THR A 66 4.91 7.90 0.07
N LEU A 67 5.04 7.49 1.34
CA LEU A 67 6.16 7.91 2.19
C LEU A 67 7.50 7.47 1.59
N ALA A 68 7.57 6.28 0.98
CA ALA A 68 8.77 5.83 0.27
C ALA A 68 9.15 6.73 -0.92
N GLN A 69 8.19 7.43 -1.54
CA GLN A 69 8.50 8.38 -2.61
C GLN A 69 9.32 9.58 -2.11
N THR A 70 9.18 9.95 -0.84
CA THR A 70 9.98 11.03 -0.24
C THR A 70 11.44 10.63 0.00
N GLY A 71 11.75 9.33 0.03
CA GLY A 71 13.08 8.84 0.42
C GLY A 71 13.40 9.04 1.91
N GLN A 72 12.42 9.44 2.72
CA GLN A 72 12.56 9.69 4.16
C GLN A 72 11.75 8.68 4.98
N HIS A 73 11.75 8.81 6.30
CA HIS A 73 10.87 8.07 7.23
C HIS A 73 11.01 6.53 7.20
N GLN A 74 12.22 6.02 7.03
CA GLN A 74 12.50 4.57 6.96
C GLN A 74 11.91 3.78 8.15
N ASN A 75 11.98 4.29 9.37
CA ASN A 75 11.44 3.61 10.56
C ASN A 75 9.91 3.42 10.50
N THR A 76 9.19 4.46 10.05
CA THR A 76 7.75 4.43 9.84
C THR A 76 7.37 3.42 8.77
N ILE A 77 8.11 3.41 7.65
CA ILE A 77 7.93 2.47 6.54
C ILE A 77 8.18 1.02 7.00
N MET A 78 9.28 0.77 7.72
CA MET A 78 9.63 -0.54 8.26
C MET A 78 8.52 -1.08 9.18
N LYS A 79 7.98 -0.23 10.06
CA LYS A 79 6.88 -0.61 10.95
C LYS A 79 5.61 -0.96 10.15
N GLY A 80 5.30 -0.21 9.10
CA GLY A 80 4.19 -0.52 8.19
C GLY A 80 4.38 -1.82 7.41
N LEU A 81 5.59 -2.08 6.90
CA LEU A 81 5.91 -3.34 6.21
C LEU A 81 5.82 -4.55 7.16
N LYS A 82 6.19 -4.38 8.45
CA LYS A 82 6.00 -5.39 9.48
C LYS A 82 4.52 -5.70 9.72
N TYR A 83 3.67 -4.69 9.76
CA TYR A 83 2.21 -4.88 9.80
C TYR A 83 1.73 -5.71 8.61
N LEU A 84 2.11 -5.34 7.37
CA LEU A 84 1.70 -6.10 6.18
C LEU A 84 2.17 -7.55 6.22
N LYS A 85 3.41 -7.82 6.63
CA LYS A 85 3.93 -9.18 6.77
C LYS A 85 3.08 -10.03 7.72
N ASN A 86 2.58 -9.44 8.82
CA ASN A 86 1.74 -10.13 9.80
C ASN A 86 0.31 -10.38 9.31
N GLU A 87 -0.21 -9.50 8.45
CA GLU A 87 -1.56 -9.62 7.86
C GLU A 87 -1.61 -10.52 6.62
N GLN A 88 -0.46 -10.94 6.08
CA GLN A 88 -0.43 -11.77 4.88
C GLN A 88 -0.94 -13.19 5.17
N ASN A 89 -1.87 -13.67 4.34
CA ASN A 89 -2.35 -15.05 4.42
C ASN A 89 -1.26 -16.05 4.01
N LYS A 90 -1.38 -17.30 4.49
CA LYS A 90 -0.46 -18.40 4.12
C LYS A 90 -0.33 -18.62 2.60
N ASN A 91 -1.38 -18.32 1.84
CA ASN A 91 -1.39 -18.45 0.37
C ASN A 91 -0.82 -17.22 -0.37
N GLY A 92 -0.28 -16.23 0.35
CA GLY A 92 0.31 -15.01 -0.22
C GLY A 92 -0.65 -13.84 -0.42
N SER A 93 -1.96 -14.07 -0.37
CA SER A 93 -2.97 -13.00 -0.50
C SER A 93 -3.12 -12.16 0.75
N PHE A 94 -3.82 -11.04 0.62
CA PHE A 94 -4.22 -10.17 1.72
C PHE A 94 -5.76 -10.11 1.87
N GLY A 95 -6.22 -9.77 3.07
CA GLY A 95 -7.64 -9.71 3.41
C GLY A 95 -8.34 -11.05 3.21
N ARG A 96 -9.55 -11.05 2.63
CA ARG A 96 -10.33 -12.26 2.37
C ARG A 96 -9.99 -12.91 1.02
N LYS A 97 -8.69 -12.96 0.71
CA LYS A 97 -8.15 -13.33 -0.61
C LYS A 97 -8.54 -12.30 -1.67
N ASP A 98 -8.36 -11.03 -1.32
CA ASP A 98 -8.78 -9.88 -2.11
C ASP A 98 -7.64 -9.43 -3.03
N ALA A 99 -7.91 -9.39 -4.34
CA ALA A 99 -6.92 -8.95 -5.31
C ALA A 99 -6.53 -7.48 -5.13
N SER A 100 -7.48 -6.58 -4.87
CA SER A 100 -7.18 -5.16 -4.55
C SER A 100 -6.17 -5.01 -3.43
N LYS A 101 -6.45 -5.62 -2.26
CA LYS A 101 -5.57 -5.50 -1.09
C LYS A 101 -4.20 -6.13 -1.34
N THR A 102 -4.18 -7.25 -2.06
CA THR A 102 -2.91 -7.88 -2.45
C THR A 102 -2.11 -7.00 -3.42
N GLY A 103 -2.79 -6.32 -4.35
CA GLY A 103 -2.18 -5.36 -5.28
C GLY A 103 -1.66 -4.12 -4.57
N LEU A 104 -2.43 -3.56 -3.64
CA LEU A 104 -1.98 -2.47 -2.78
C LEU A 104 -0.77 -2.88 -1.94
N ALA A 105 -0.74 -4.10 -1.39
CA ALA A 105 0.42 -4.61 -0.68
C ALA A 105 1.66 -4.70 -1.60
N LEU A 106 1.51 -5.17 -2.84
CA LEU A 106 2.60 -5.15 -3.84
C LEU A 106 3.08 -3.74 -4.12
N LEU A 107 2.17 -2.76 -4.21
CA LEU A 107 2.53 -1.36 -4.36
C LEU A 107 3.39 -0.88 -3.18
N ALA A 108 3.04 -1.23 -1.94
CA ALA A 108 3.88 -0.94 -0.79
C ALA A 108 5.25 -1.63 -0.88
N PHE A 109 5.30 -2.91 -1.31
CA PHE A 109 6.55 -3.64 -1.47
C PHE A 109 7.50 -3.06 -2.52
N THR A 110 7.04 -2.20 -3.43
CA THR A 110 7.95 -1.43 -4.31
C THR A 110 8.94 -0.58 -3.52
N SER A 111 8.61 -0.19 -2.27
CA SER A 111 9.50 0.56 -1.40
C SER A 111 10.80 -0.19 -1.10
N LEU A 112 10.83 -1.53 -1.19
CA LEU A 112 12.02 -2.34 -0.94
C LEU A 112 13.19 -1.98 -1.87
N SER A 113 12.90 -1.50 -3.08
CA SER A 113 13.92 -0.99 -4.02
C SER A 113 14.72 0.20 -3.47
N LYS A 114 14.10 0.99 -2.60
CA LYS A 114 14.73 2.15 -1.94
C LYS A 114 15.39 1.80 -0.61
N TYR A 115 15.04 0.65 -0.04
CA TYR A 115 15.55 0.20 1.25
C TYR A 115 16.04 -1.25 1.16
N PRO A 116 17.19 -1.51 0.49
CA PRO A 116 17.68 -2.86 0.23
C PRO A 116 17.82 -3.73 1.49
N GLY A 117 18.18 -3.14 2.63
CA GLY A 117 18.28 -3.84 3.92
C GLY A 117 16.96 -4.42 4.46
N LEU A 118 15.81 -4.01 3.91
CA LEU A 118 14.49 -4.57 4.25
C LEU A 118 14.09 -5.72 3.31
N THR A 119 14.83 -5.94 2.21
CA THR A 119 14.47 -6.92 1.17
C THR A 119 14.58 -8.35 1.67
N GLU A 120 15.60 -8.68 2.47
CA GLU A 120 15.75 -10.04 3.02
C GLU A 120 14.54 -10.41 3.90
N GLU A 121 14.04 -9.47 4.69
CA GLU A 121 12.93 -9.71 5.61
C GLU A 121 11.56 -9.78 4.90
N HIS A 122 11.34 -8.91 3.91
CA HIS A 122 10.01 -8.68 3.31
C HIS A 122 9.89 -9.17 1.86
N GLY A 123 10.99 -9.43 1.15
CA GLY A 123 11.02 -9.94 -0.22
C GLY A 123 10.22 -11.23 -0.40
N PRO A 124 10.37 -12.25 0.48
CA PRO A 124 9.55 -13.46 0.40
C PRO A 124 8.04 -13.19 0.55
N SER A 125 7.65 -12.13 1.24
CA SER A 125 6.24 -11.71 1.35
C SER A 125 5.74 -11.16 0.02
N ALA A 126 6.53 -10.30 -0.64
CA ALA A 126 6.21 -9.76 -1.96
C ALA A 126 6.12 -10.87 -3.02
N GLU A 127 7.08 -11.80 -3.04
CA GLU A 127 7.07 -12.94 -3.97
C GLU A 127 5.81 -13.79 -3.83
N ARG A 128 5.41 -14.14 -2.59
CA ARG A 128 4.16 -14.90 -2.37
C ARG A 128 2.94 -14.14 -2.86
N ALA A 129 2.90 -12.81 -2.74
CA ALA A 129 1.82 -11.99 -3.26
C ALA A 129 1.77 -11.99 -4.80
N VAL A 130 2.93 -11.90 -5.47
CA VAL A 130 3.05 -12.06 -6.93
C VAL A 130 2.58 -13.46 -7.36
N GLN A 131 3.06 -14.51 -6.71
CA GLN A 131 2.67 -15.89 -7.03
C GLN A 131 1.17 -16.12 -6.87
N TRP A 132 0.57 -15.52 -5.83
CA TRP A 132 -0.88 -15.57 -5.66
C TRP A 132 -1.61 -14.92 -6.84
N PHE A 133 -1.17 -13.74 -7.30
CA PHE A 133 -1.77 -13.08 -8.47
C PHE A 133 -1.71 -13.93 -9.73
N LEU A 134 -0.54 -14.47 -10.04
CA LEU A 134 -0.32 -15.29 -11.23
C LEU A 134 -1.18 -16.56 -11.19
N SER A 135 -1.36 -17.15 -10.00
CA SER A 135 -2.14 -18.39 -9.83
C SER A 135 -3.66 -18.17 -9.78
N ASN A 136 -4.14 -16.93 -9.60
CA ASN A 136 -5.57 -16.65 -9.34
C ASN A 136 -6.23 -15.75 -10.41
N GLN A 137 -5.57 -15.49 -11.55
CA GLN A 137 -6.22 -14.82 -12.67
C GLN A 137 -7.32 -15.73 -13.26
N ARG A 138 -8.54 -15.19 -13.39
CA ARG A 138 -9.66 -15.90 -14.00
C ARG A 138 -9.51 -15.93 -15.52
N ARG A 139 -10.20 -16.87 -16.19
CA ARG A 139 -10.26 -16.94 -17.67
C ARG A 139 -10.73 -15.63 -18.33
N SER A 140 -11.55 -14.86 -17.64
CA SER A 140 -12.02 -13.54 -18.08
C SER A 140 -10.97 -12.43 -17.99
N GLY A 141 -9.75 -12.71 -17.50
CA GLY A 141 -8.69 -11.73 -17.26
C GLY A 141 -8.80 -10.97 -15.93
N THR A 142 -9.89 -11.15 -15.18
CA THR A 142 -10.12 -10.48 -13.88
C THR A 142 -9.55 -11.30 -12.71
N TRP A 143 -9.44 -10.67 -11.54
CA TRP A 143 -9.05 -11.34 -10.29
C TRP A 143 -10.21 -11.37 -9.27
N PRO A 144 -10.18 -12.27 -8.26
CA PRO A 144 -11.17 -12.29 -7.19
C PRO A 144 -11.11 -11.02 -6.32
N GLY A 145 -12.25 -10.37 -6.11
CA GLY A 145 -12.39 -9.19 -5.25
C GLY A 145 -13.57 -9.32 -4.30
N GLY A 146 -13.50 -8.61 -3.16
CA GLY A 146 -14.47 -8.73 -2.06
C GLY A 146 -15.20 -7.44 -1.68
N PHE A 147 -14.90 -6.30 -2.32
CA PHE A 147 -15.33 -4.99 -1.79
C PHE A 147 -16.48 -4.33 -2.55
N HIS A 148 -16.62 -4.56 -3.86
CA HIS A 148 -17.70 -3.96 -4.65
C HIS A 148 -18.35 -4.97 -5.60
N PRO A 149 -19.65 -4.79 -5.91
CA PRO A 149 -20.32 -5.51 -6.99
C PRO A 149 -19.68 -5.21 -8.37
N PHE A 150 -18.84 -4.17 -8.46
CA PHE A 150 -18.05 -3.80 -9.62
C PHE A 150 -16.56 -4.10 -9.35
N ASN A 151 -16.06 -5.10 -10.07
CA ASN A 151 -14.69 -5.58 -10.14
C ASN A 151 -13.65 -4.57 -10.68
N VAL A 152 -14.04 -3.33 -10.99
CA VAL A 152 -13.19 -2.32 -11.64
C VAL A 152 -12.09 -1.81 -10.69
N ILE A 153 -12.43 -1.41 -9.47
CA ILE A 153 -11.45 -0.93 -8.47
C ILE A 153 -10.49 -2.05 -8.09
N ASP A 154 -11.04 -3.26 -7.88
CA ASP A 154 -10.25 -4.44 -7.54
C ASP A 154 -9.26 -4.79 -8.64
N THR A 155 -9.70 -4.76 -9.90
CA THR A 155 -8.85 -5.03 -11.06
C THR A 155 -7.81 -3.92 -11.26
N ALA A 156 -8.18 -2.65 -11.11
CA ALA A 156 -7.28 -1.53 -11.32
C ALA A 156 -6.10 -1.53 -10.33
N PHE A 157 -6.37 -1.64 -9.02
CA PHE A 157 -5.30 -1.70 -8.01
C PHE A 157 -4.47 -2.97 -8.11
N SER A 158 -5.08 -4.09 -8.51
CA SER A 158 -4.36 -5.33 -8.79
C SER A 158 -3.33 -5.17 -9.90
N ILE A 159 -3.78 -4.70 -11.07
CA ILE A 159 -2.93 -4.53 -12.24
C ILE A 159 -1.85 -3.50 -11.95
N TRP A 160 -2.22 -2.36 -11.36
CA TRP A 160 -1.27 -1.31 -11.08
C TRP A 160 -0.21 -1.74 -10.07
N GLY A 161 -0.61 -2.35 -8.94
CA GLY A 161 0.33 -2.84 -7.94
C GLY A 161 1.29 -3.90 -8.48
N LEU A 162 0.75 -4.88 -9.22
CA LEU A 162 1.56 -5.93 -9.85
C LEU A 162 2.52 -5.36 -10.90
N ASN A 163 2.02 -4.52 -11.82
CA ASN A 163 2.85 -3.91 -12.85
C ASN A 163 3.93 -3.02 -12.24
N LYS A 164 3.59 -2.17 -11.26
CA LYS A 164 4.56 -1.30 -10.62
C LYS A 164 5.66 -2.09 -9.93
N PHE A 165 5.32 -3.18 -9.26
CA PHE A 165 6.29 -4.07 -8.63
C PHE A 165 7.23 -4.72 -9.66
N LEU A 166 6.68 -5.33 -10.71
CA LEU A 166 7.46 -5.99 -11.77
C LEU A 166 8.30 -5.04 -12.64
N CYS A 167 7.97 -3.75 -12.68
CA CYS A 167 8.82 -2.75 -13.34
C CYS A 167 9.90 -2.16 -12.42
N THR A 168 9.80 -2.42 -11.11
CA THR A 168 10.75 -1.94 -10.11
C THR A 168 11.87 -2.96 -9.85
N PHE A 169 11.57 -4.25 -10.03
CA PHE A 169 12.47 -5.39 -9.83
C PHE A 169 12.51 -6.25 -11.11
#